data_AF-A0A432KCK3-F1
#
_entry.id   AF-A0A432KCK3-F1
#
_cell.length_a   1.000
_cell.length_b   1.000
_cell.length_c   1.000
_cell.angle_alpha   90.00
_cell.angle_beta   90.00
_cell.angle_gamma   90.00
#
_symmetry.space_group_name_H-M   'P 1'
#
loop_
_entity.id
_entity.type
_entity.pdbx_description
1 polymer ?
#
loop_
_entity_poly.entity_id
_entity_poly.type
_entity_poly.pdbx_seq_one_letter_code
_entity_poly.pdbx_strand_id
1 'polypeptide(L)'
;MNIKNFKIGFIILGVLIILNLLLFLYYFHNQTVSRNISDWASFASYIGGTTNTLISIMTLLVTFFIAYEISKIEGKRNTANIEYDRKKFKRELREKAYAEVSENLNDFWFAITNGNRQQTKDSLFIIRTRFISFIKHKKHLFPDIKPSEFQNLDNILKEVLNQASKKIDVDTPEMIKLVEDFQKEISLFHKRIQEYILSE
;
A
#
# COMPACT_ATOMS: atom_id res chain seq x y z
N MET A 1 14.41 14.23 18.97
CA MET A 1 14.83 14.65 20.32
C MET A 1 14.20 13.72 21.34
N ASN A 2 14.95 13.17 22.30
CA ASN A 2 14.35 12.28 23.31
C ASN A 2 13.50 13.10 24.29
N ILE A 3 12.32 12.61 24.68
CA ILE A 3 11.44 13.23 25.67
C ILE A 3 12.18 13.55 26.98
N LYS A 4 13.17 12.73 27.34
CA LYS A 4 14.05 12.97 28.51
C LYS A 4 14.85 14.27 28.37
N ASN A 5 15.45 14.50 27.19
CA ASN A 5 16.27 15.69 26.93
C ASN A 5 15.40 16.95 26.86
N PHE A 6 14.19 16.84 26.29
CA PHE A 6 13.22 17.93 26.30
C PHE A 6 12.78 18.33 27.72
N LYS A 7 12.46 17.33 28.56
CA LYS A 7 12.11 17.55 29.97
C LYS A 7 13.24 18.23 30.75
N ILE A 8 14.49 17.80 30.53
CA ILE A 8 15.67 18.43 31.17
C ILE A 8 15.79 19.90 30.74
N GLY A 9 15.67 20.21 29.45
CA GLY A 9 15.70 21.59 28.96
C GLY A 9 14.60 22.47 29.55
N PHE A 10 13.39 21.92 29.70
CA PHE A 10 12.25 22.61 30.31
C PHE A 10 12.50 22.91 31.80
N ILE A 11 13.06 21.95 32.53
CA ILE A 11 13.44 22.13 33.95
C ILE A 11 14.51 23.22 34.09
N ILE A 12 15.54 23.21 33.23
CA ILE A 12 16.61 24.23 33.24
C ILE A 12 16.02 25.63 33.02
N LEU A 13 15.13 25.79 32.04
CA LEU A 13 14.48 27.08 31.78
C LEU A 13 13.62 27.55 32.97
N GLY A 14 12.86 26.64 33.60
CA GLY A 14 12.11 26.94 34.82
C GLY A 14 13.01 27.37 35.98
N VAL A 15 14.15 26.69 36.16
CA VAL A 15 15.15 27.05 37.18
C VAL A 15 15.75 28.43 36.90
N LEU A 16 16.01 28.79 35.64
CA LEU A 16 16.52 30.11 35.27
C LEU A 16 15.54 31.25 35.61
N ILE A 17 14.24 31.03 35.41
CA ILE A 17 13.20 32.00 35.80
C ILE A 17 13.20 32.19 37.32
N ILE A 18 13.19 31.09 38.07
CA ILE A 18 13.19 31.12 39.54
C ILE A 18 14.48 31.75 40.07
N LEU A 19 15.63 31.43 39.47
CA LEU A 19 16.93 31.99 39.85
C LEU A 19 16.96 33.50 39.64
N ASN A 20 16.38 34.02 38.54
CA ASN A 20 16.31 35.46 38.30
C ASN A 20 15.50 36.18 39.40
N LEU A 21 14.38 35.59 39.84
CA LEU A 21 13.59 36.10 40.95
C LEU A 21 14.34 36.01 42.29
N LEU A 22 15.02 34.90 42.56
CA LEU A 22 15.79 34.71 43.78
C LEU A 22 16.99 35.67 43.88
N LEU A 23 17.68 35.93 42.76
CA LEU A 23 18.77 36.91 42.71
C LEU A 23 18.27 38.32 43.01
N PHE A 24 17.10 38.68 42.49
CA PHE A 24 16.47 39.95 42.83
C PHE A 24 16.14 40.03 44.33
N LEU A 25 15.47 39.01 44.87
CA LEU A 25 15.14 38.97 46.31
C LEU A 25 16.38 39.03 47.18
N TYR A 26 17.43 38.29 46.83
CA TYR A 26 18.70 38.29 47.56
C TYR A 26 19.37 39.67 47.55
N TYR A 27 19.44 40.35 46.41
CA TYR A 27 20.13 41.64 46.33
C TYR A 27 19.35 42.77 47.03
N PHE A 28 18.02 42.70 47.03
CA PHE A 28 17.15 43.77 47.54
C PHE A 28 16.51 43.48 48.90
N HIS A 29 16.81 42.35 49.57
CA HIS A 29 16.14 41.96 50.83
C HIS A 29 16.28 42.98 51.98
N ASN A 30 17.40 43.72 52.05
CA ASN A 30 17.66 44.72 53.09
C ASN A 30 17.26 46.15 52.69
N GLN A 31 16.71 46.34 51.49
CA GLN A 31 16.27 47.63 51.00
C GLN A 31 14.83 47.88 51.46
N THR A 32 14.50 49.12 51.85
CA THR A 32 13.11 49.49 52.11
C THR A 32 12.32 49.45 50.81
N VAL A 33 11.10 48.90 50.86
CA VAL A 33 10.21 48.83 49.71
C VAL A 33 9.97 50.24 49.15
N SER A 34 10.27 50.44 47.85
CA SER A 34 10.07 51.75 47.23
C SER A 34 8.59 52.12 47.20
N ARG A 35 8.31 53.38 47.54
CA ARG A 35 6.99 54.00 47.42
C ARG A 35 6.80 54.71 46.08
N ASN A 36 7.85 54.81 45.26
CA ASN A 36 7.78 55.44 43.95
C ASN A 36 7.28 54.42 42.91
N ILE A 37 6.20 54.76 42.23
CA ILE A 37 5.61 53.91 41.19
C ILE A 37 6.55 53.68 40.00
N SER A 38 7.46 54.61 39.73
CA SER A 38 8.45 54.51 38.64
C SER A 38 9.44 53.34 38.85
N ASP A 39 9.78 53.03 40.10
CA ASP A 39 10.72 51.95 40.42
C ASP A 39 10.06 50.58 40.19
N TRP A 40 8.78 50.48 40.55
CA TRP A 40 7.96 49.29 40.29
C TRP A 40 7.73 49.07 38.79
N ALA A 41 7.51 50.14 38.03
CA ALA A 41 7.41 50.06 36.57
C ALA A 41 8.71 49.50 35.96
N SER A 42 9.87 49.99 36.42
CA SER A 42 11.18 49.53 35.96
C SER A 42 11.45 48.06 36.33
N PHE A 43 11.06 47.64 37.53
CA PHE A 43 11.14 46.24 37.96
C PHE A 43 10.25 45.33 37.11
N ALA A 44 9.00 45.72 36.88
CA ALA A 44 8.07 44.99 36.04
C ALA A 44 8.59 44.86 34.61
N SER A 45 9.23 45.91 34.07
CA SER A 45 9.89 45.86 32.77
C SER A 45 11.07 44.90 32.73
N TYR A 46 11.90 44.84 33.78
CA TYR A 46 13.01 43.89 33.88
C TYR A 46 12.53 42.44 33.94
N ILE A 47 11.60 42.13 34.87
CA ILE A 47 11.02 40.79 35.01
C ILE A 47 10.27 40.39 33.74
N GLY A 48 9.48 41.30 33.19
CA GLY A 48 8.75 41.09 31.95
C GLY A 48 9.69 40.82 30.78
N GLY A 49 10.77 41.59 30.65
CA GLY A 49 11.80 41.41 29.63
C GLY A 49 12.47 40.03 29.71
N THR A 50 13.01 39.67 30.88
CA THR A 50 13.70 38.38 31.06
C THR A 50 12.75 37.20 30.95
N THR A 51 11.57 37.27 31.59
CA THR A 51 10.59 36.19 31.59
C THR A 51 9.99 35.99 30.20
N ASN A 52 9.65 37.05 29.47
CA ASN A 52 9.09 36.92 28.12
C ASN A 52 10.12 36.37 27.13
N THR A 53 11.40 36.74 27.24
CA THR A 53 12.45 36.12 26.43
C THR A 53 12.56 34.62 26.71
N LEU A 54 12.54 34.22 27.99
CA LEU A 54 12.59 32.79 28.37
C LEU A 54 11.33 32.03 27.90
N ILE A 55 10.14 32.61 28.04
CA ILE A 55 8.88 32.04 27.52
C ILE A 55 8.93 31.89 25.99
N SER A 56 9.52 32.86 25.27
CA SER A 56 9.63 32.82 23.81
C SER A 56 10.54 31.67 23.38
N ILE A 57 11.67 31.48 24.08
CA ILE A 57 12.57 30.34 23.87
C ILE A 57 11.84 29.01 24.17
N MET A 58 11.09 28.94 25.27
CA MET A 58 10.29 27.76 25.61
C MET A 58 9.27 27.42 24.53
N THR A 59 8.54 28.43 24.04
CA THR A 59 7.56 28.26 22.96
C THR A 59 8.22 27.69 21.72
N LEU A 60 9.37 28.23 21.31
CA LEU A 60 10.12 27.72 20.15
C LEU A 60 10.56 26.27 20.33
N LEU A 61 11.06 25.90 21.52
CA LEU A 61 11.46 24.53 21.83
C LEU A 61 10.27 23.56 21.79
N VAL A 62 9.11 23.99 22.30
CA VAL A 62 7.86 23.22 22.26
C VAL A 62 7.42 23.02 20.80
N THR A 63 7.35 24.10 20.02
CA THR A 63 6.98 24.04 18.59
C THR A 63 7.91 23.13 17.81
N PHE A 64 9.22 23.23 18.02
CA PHE A 64 10.21 22.37 17.39
C PHE A 64 10.02 20.90 17.78
N PHE A 65 9.78 20.61 19.06
CA PHE A 65 9.54 19.25 19.53
C PHE A 65 8.28 18.64 18.92
N ILE A 66 7.18 19.41 18.86
CA ILE A 66 5.93 18.98 18.23
C ILE A 66 6.15 18.70 16.74
N ALA A 67 6.80 19.62 16.02
CA ALA A 67 7.09 19.45 14.59
C ALA A 67 7.94 18.19 14.33
N TYR A 68 8.93 17.92 15.19
CA TYR A 68 9.75 16.71 15.10
C TYR A 68 8.94 15.43 15.28
N GLU A 69 8.07 15.35 16.29
CA GLU A 69 7.23 14.16 16.51
C GLU A 69 6.19 13.97 15.40
N ILE A 70 5.59 15.05 14.89
CA ILE A 70 4.70 15.01 13.73
C ILE A 70 5.42 14.43 12.51
N SER A 71 6.60 14.95 12.18
CA SER A 71 7.40 14.48 11.04
C SER A 71 7.74 12.99 11.16
N LYS A 72 8.03 12.51 12.37
CA LYS A 72 8.30 11.09 12.63
C LYS A 72 7.06 10.21 12.44
N ILE A 73 5.90 10.67 12.89
CA ILE A 73 4.62 9.97 12.69
C ILE A 73 4.27 9.93 11.21
N GLU A 74 4.42 11.05 10.50
CA GLU A 74 4.17 11.13 9.07
C GLU A 74 5.12 10.23 8.28
N GLY A 75 6.41 10.18 8.64
CA GLY A 75 7.36 9.27 8.01
C GLY A 75 6.93 7.80 8.11
N LYS A 76 6.52 7.36 9.30
CA LYS A 76 5.99 5.99 9.51
C LYS A 76 4.71 5.74 8.71
N ARG A 77 3.77 6.69 8.75
CA ARG A 77 2.51 6.59 8.01
C ARG A 77 2.76 6.54 6.50
N ASN A 78 3.70 7.35 6.00
CA ASN A 78 4.06 7.37 4.59
C ASN A 78 4.65 6.03 4.13
N THR A 79 5.55 5.44 4.91
CA THR A 79 6.08 4.10 4.59
C THR A 79 5.00 3.02 4.56
N ALA A 80 4.06 3.05 5.53
CA ALA A 80 2.94 2.11 5.56
C ALA A 80 1.98 2.32 4.38
N ASN A 81 1.68 3.58 4.03
CA ASN A 81 0.85 3.91 2.87
C ASN A 81 1.50 3.45 1.56
N ILE A 82 2.80 3.67 1.38
CA ILE A 82 3.54 3.19 0.20
C ILE A 82 3.48 1.66 0.10
N GLU A 83 3.64 0.95 1.22
CA GLU A 83 3.53 -0.51 1.23
C GLU A 83 2.11 -0.97 0.86
N TYR A 84 1.10 -0.33 1.44
CA TYR A 84 -0.31 -0.58 1.12
C TYR A 84 -0.62 -0.33 -0.36
N ASP A 85 -0.19 0.81 -0.91
CA ASP A 85 -0.39 1.16 -2.32
C ASP A 85 0.33 0.18 -3.25
N ARG A 86 1.54 -0.26 -2.89
CA ARG A 86 2.25 -1.31 -3.63
C ARG A 86 1.48 -2.64 -3.64
N LYS A 87 0.97 -3.07 -2.48
CA LYS A 87 0.15 -4.29 -2.36
C LYS A 87 -1.13 -4.18 -3.18
N LYS A 88 -1.84 -3.05 -3.06
CA LYS A 88 -3.05 -2.76 -3.82
C LYS A 88 -2.79 -2.77 -5.33
N PHE A 89 -1.76 -2.07 -5.79
CA PHE A 89 -1.39 -2.03 -7.21
C PHE A 89 -1.00 -3.42 -7.74
N LYS A 90 -0.23 -4.20 -6.98
CA LYS A 90 0.09 -5.59 -7.34
C LYS A 90 -1.17 -6.45 -7.48
N ARG A 91 -2.14 -6.30 -6.58
CA ARG A 91 -3.43 -6.99 -6.64
C ARG A 91 -4.23 -6.58 -7.88
N GLU A 92 -4.33 -5.28 -8.16
CA GLU A 92 -5.02 -4.77 -9.36
C GLU A 92 -4.39 -5.32 -10.66
N LEU A 93 -3.05 -5.39 -10.74
CA LEU A 93 -2.36 -6.00 -11.87
C LEU A 93 -2.69 -7.49 -12.03
N ARG A 94 -2.77 -8.24 -10.92
CA ARG A 94 -3.16 -9.65 -10.93
C ARG A 94 -4.60 -9.83 -11.38
N GLU A 95 -5.52 -9.08 -10.80
CA GLU A 95 -6.95 -9.09 -11.17
C GLU A 95 -7.14 -8.77 -12.64
N LYS A 96 -6.45 -7.75 -13.16
CA LYS A 96 -6.50 -7.39 -14.59
C LYS A 96 -5.95 -8.50 -15.48
N ALA A 97 -4.79 -9.07 -15.14
CA ALA A 97 -4.21 -10.16 -15.92
C ALA A 97 -5.08 -11.43 -15.89
N TYR A 98 -5.71 -11.71 -14.74
CA TYR A 98 -6.67 -12.79 -14.59
C TYR A 98 -7.95 -12.57 -15.41
N ALA A 99 -8.53 -11.36 -15.35
CA ALA A 99 -9.72 -11.02 -16.11
C ALA A 99 -9.49 -11.21 -17.62
N GLU A 100 -8.35 -10.75 -18.14
CA GLU A 100 -7.99 -10.87 -19.56
C GLU A 100 -7.93 -12.35 -20.01
N VAL A 101 -7.29 -13.23 -19.24
CA VAL A 101 -7.22 -14.66 -19.61
C VAL A 101 -8.55 -15.38 -19.36
N SER A 102 -9.31 -14.98 -18.34
CA SER A 102 -10.64 -15.53 -18.05
C SER A 102 -11.64 -15.22 -19.14
N GLU A 103 -11.69 -13.97 -19.61
CA GLU A 103 -12.55 -13.56 -20.72
C GLU A 103 -12.20 -14.35 -21.99
N ASN A 104 -10.89 -14.41 -22.30
CA ASN A 104 -10.38 -15.20 -23.41
C ASN A 104 -10.74 -16.70 -23.32
N LEU A 105 -10.75 -17.28 -22.13
CA LEU A 105 -11.13 -18.68 -21.93
C LEU A 105 -12.65 -18.90 -22.03
N ASN A 106 -13.46 -17.91 -21.63
CA ASN A 106 -14.92 -17.96 -21.76
C ASN A 106 -15.39 -17.89 -23.21
N ASP A 107 -14.62 -17.26 -24.10
CA ASP A 107 -14.88 -17.22 -25.54
C ASP A 107 -14.79 -18.61 -26.23
N PHE A 108 -14.31 -19.63 -25.51
CA PHE A 108 -14.16 -20.99 -26.04
C PHE A 108 -15.47 -21.57 -26.59
N TRP A 109 -16.57 -21.44 -25.85
CA TRP A 109 -17.87 -21.99 -26.28
C TRP A 109 -18.33 -21.31 -27.58
N PHE A 110 -18.25 -19.97 -27.62
CA PHE A 110 -18.60 -19.21 -28.81
C PHE A 110 -17.73 -19.60 -30.02
N ALA A 111 -16.43 -19.83 -29.80
CA ALA A 111 -15.49 -20.22 -30.85
C ALA A 111 -15.87 -21.56 -31.50
N ILE A 112 -16.35 -22.54 -30.73
CA ILE A 112 -16.68 -23.87 -31.25
C ILE A 112 -18.09 -23.97 -31.83
N THR A 113 -19.03 -23.08 -31.45
CA THR A 113 -20.43 -23.17 -31.94
C THR A 113 -20.76 -22.21 -33.08
N ASN A 114 -20.15 -21.03 -33.15
CA ASN A 114 -20.65 -19.93 -34.00
C ASN A 114 -19.74 -19.56 -35.18
N GLY A 115 -18.59 -20.20 -35.31
CA GLY A 115 -17.63 -19.92 -36.37
C GLY A 115 -17.75 -20.86 -37.56
N ASN A 116 -17.42 -20.36 -38.76
CA ASN A 116 -17.01 -21.28 -39.83
C ASN A 116 -15.69 -21.97 -39.44
N ARG A 117 -15.31 -23.05 -40.13
CA ARG A 117 -14.11 -23.85 -39.79
C ARG A 117 -12.85 -23.02 -39.60
N GLN A 118 -12.65 -21.99 -40.43
CA GLN A 118 -11.46 -21.14 -40.34
C GLN A 118 -11.53 -20.22 -39.12
N GLN A 119 -12.68 -19.57 -38.89
CA GLN A 119 -12.92 -18.73 -37.72
C GLN A 119 -12.76 -19.51 -36.42
N THR A 120 -13.31 -20.72 -36.32
CA THR A 120 -13.16 -21.56 -35.13
C THR A 120 -11.70 -21.91 -34.87
N LYS A 121 -10.95 -22.30 -35.91
CA LYS A 121 -9.52 -22.59 -35.79
C LYS A 121 -8.73 -21.36 -35.31
N ASP A 122 -8.99 -20.20 -35.89
CA ASP A 122 -8.29 -18.96 -35.56
C ASP A 122 -8.61 -18.53 -34.12
N SER A 123 -9.88 -18.56 -33.72
CA SER A 123 -10.31 -18.27 -32.35
C SER A 123 -9.67 -19.23 -31.34
N LEU A 124 -9.72 -20.55 -31.58
CA LEU A 124 -9.09 -21.53 -30.69
C LEU A 124 -7.56 -21.35 -30.59
N PHE A 125 -6.91 -21.00 -31.69
CA PHE A 125 -5.48 -20.69 -31.70
C PHE A 125 -5.16 -19.46 -30.85
N ILE A 126 -5.96 -18.40 -30.97
CA ILE A 126 -5.83 -17.18 -30.14
C ILE A 126 -6.04 -17.51 -28.67
N ILE A 127 -7.10 -18.26 -28.34
CA ILE A 127 -7.44 -18.67 -26.97
C ILE A 127 -6.27 -19.40 -26.34
N ARG A 128 -5.75 -20.44 -27.01
CA ARG A 128 -4.62 -21.23 -26.53
C ARG A 128 -3.35 -20.40 -26.40
N THR A 129 -3.05 -19.55 -27.38
CA THR A 129 -1.83 -18.73 -27.37
C THR A 129 -1.83 -17.74 -26.21
N ARG A 130 -2.95 -17.06 -25.97
CA ARG A 130 -3.10 -16.12 -24.84
C ARG A 130 -3.01 -16.84 -23.51
N PHE A 131 -3.64 -18.01 -23.38
CA PHE A 131 -3.53 -18.84 -22.19
C PHE A 131 -2.07 -19.26 -21.90
N ILE A 132 -1.35 -19.78 -22.90
CA ILE A 132 0.07 -20.15 -22.75
C ILE A 132 0.92 -18.93 -22.41
N SER A 133 0.67 -17.80 -23.07
CA SER A 133 1.38 -16.55 -22.82
C SER A 133 1.20 -16.09 -21.37
N PHE A 134 -0.03 -16.17 -20.85
CA PHE A 134 -0.34 -15.90 -19.45
C PHE A 134 0.51 -16.78 -18.51
N ILE A 135 0.49 -18.10 -18.72
CA ILE A 135 1.22 -19.06 -17.89
C ILE A 135 2.75 -18.87 -17.96
N LYS A 136 3.30 -18.56 -19.14
CA LYS A 136 4.76 -18.42 -19.31
C LYS A 136 5.29 -17.07 -18.86
N HIS A 137 4.58 -15.99 -19.14
CA HIS A 137 5.12 -14.63 -19.03
C HIS A 137 4.61 -13.86 -17.81
N LYS A 138 3.52 -14.29 -17.16
CA LYS A 138 3.00 -13.63 -15.95
C LYS A 138 3.54 -14.22 -14.64
N LYS A 139 4.64 -14.98 -14.68
CA LYS A 139 5.33 -15.52 -13.49
C LYS A 139 5.71 -14.45 -12.46
N HIS A 140 5.99 -13.21 -12.90
CA HIS A 140 6.27 -12.10 -11.99
C HIS A 140 5.04 -11.64 -11.18
N LEU A 141 3.83 -11.85 -11.69
CA LEU A 141 2.57 -11.58 -10.97
C LEU A 141 2.13 -12.81 -10.17
N PHE A 142 2.41 -14.01 -10.68
CA PHE A 142 2.01 -15.31 -10.13
C PHE A 142 3.22 -16.24 -9.95
N PRO A 143 4.16 -15.94 -9.04
CA PRO A 143 5.40 -16.72 -8.87
C PRO A 143 5.18 -18.17 -8.44
N ASP A 144 4.12 -18.44 -7.69
CA ASP A 144 3.85 -19.78 -7.12
C ASP A 144 3.06 -20.69 -8.06
N ILE A 145 2.61 -20.14 -9.19
CA ILE A 145 1.87 -20.90 -10.20
C ILE A 145 2.86 -21.60 -11.12
N LYS A 146 2.84 -22.93 -11.10
CA LYS A 146 3.67 -23.74 -12.00
C LYS A 146 2.93 -24.00 -13.31
N PRO A 147 3.59 -23.87 -14.48
CA PRO A 147 2.97 -24.22 -15.76
C PRO A 147 2.40 -25.64 -15.83
N SER A 148 2.99 -26.58 -15.08
CA SER A 148 2.52 -27.96 -14.97
C SER A 148 1.14 -28.09 -14.32
N GLU A 149 0.74 -27.14 -13.47
CA GLU A 149 -0.58 -27.17 -12.79
C GLU A 149 -1.74 -27.06 -13.78
N PHE A 150 -1.51 -26.51 -14.98
CA PHE A 150 -2.55 -26.31 -15.99
C PHE A 150 -2.22 -26.99 -17.32
N GLN A 151 -1.37 -28.01 -17.29
CA GLN A 151 -1.01 -28.77 -18.48
C GLN A 151 -2.23 -29.50 -19.08
N ASN A 152 -3.16 -29.96 -18.24
CA ASN A 152 -4.41 -30.58 -18.69
C ASN A 152 -5.25 -29.62 -19.53
N LEU A 153 -5.40 -28.37 -19.08
CA LEU A 153 -6.14 -27.35 -19.82
C LEU A 153 -5.48 -27.02 -21.17
N ASP A 154 -4.14 -26.93 -21.23
CA ASP A 154 -3.43 -26.77 -22.51
C ASP A 154 -3.63 -27.98 -23.44
N ASN A 155 -3.59 -29.20 -22.90
CA ASN A 155 -3.80 -30.42 -23.66
C ASN A 155 -5.21 -30.44 -24.28
N ILE A 156 -6.25 -30.08 -23.51
CA ILE A 156 -7.62 -30.01 -24.01
C ILE A 156 -7.75 -28.96 -25.12
N LEU A 157 -7.20 -27.75 -24.92
CA LEU A 157 -7.20 -26.71 -25.95
C LEU A 157 -6.48 -27.15 -27.23
N LYS A 158 -5.39 -27.91 -27.09
CA LYS A 158 -4.65 -28.50 -28.21
C LYS A 158 -5.46 -29.59 -28.93
N GLU A 159 -6.14 -30.45 -28.18
CA GLU A 159 -7.02 -31.49 -28.72
C GLU A 159 -8.15 -30.87 -29.55
N VAL A 160 -8.85 -29.89 -28.99
CA VAL A 160 -9.97 -29.20 -29.65
C VAL A 160 -9.50 -28.45 -30.89
N LEU A 161 -8.34 -27.78 -30.84
CA LEU A 161 -7.73 -27.15 -32.02
C LEU A 161 -7.39 -28.17 -33.11
N ASN A 162 -6.91 -29.37 -32.75
CA ASN A 162 -6.65 -30.43 -33.70
C ASN A 162 -7.95 -30.96 -34.33
N GLN A 163 -9.05 -31.04 -33.59
CA GLN A 163 -10.35 -31.43 -34.12
C GLN A 163 -10.96 -30.34 -35.03
N ALA A 164 -10.79 -29.06 -34.68
CA ALA A 164 -11.13 -27.92 -35.56
C ALA A 164 -10.50 -28.04 -36.94
N SER A 165 -9.28 -28.60 -37.00
CA SER A 165 -8.58 -28.83 -38.25
C SER A 165 -9.22 -29.92 -39.13
N LYS A 166 -10.12 -30.78 -38.61
CA LYS A 166 -10.70 -31.93 -39.34
C LYS A 166 -12.19 -31.79 -39.69
N LYS A 167 -12.88 -30.75 -39.17
CA LYS A 167 -14.34 -30.46 -39.18
C LYS A 167 -14.91 -30.74 -37.78
N ILE A 168 -15.29 -29.67 -37.07
CA ILE A 168 -15.94 -29.78 -35.76
C ILE A 168 -17.40 -30.19 -35.97
N ASP A 169 -17.79 -31.24 -35.29
CA ASP A 169 -19.18 -31.59 -35.02
C ASP A 169 -19.36 -31.59 -33.50
N VAL A 170 -20.01 -30.54 -33.00
CA VAL A 170 -20.12 -30.24 -31.57
C VAL A 170 -21.02 -31.27 -30.86
N ASP A 171 -21.88 -31.95 -31.61
CA ASP A 171 -22.84 -32.92 -31.08
C ASP A 171 -22.25 -34.33 -30.94
N THR A 172 -20.98 -34.51 -31.31
CA THR A 172 -20.29 -35.80 -31.12
C THR A 172 -20.02 -36.07 -29.64
N PRO A 173 -20.19 -37.32 -29.15
CA PRO A 173 -19.87 -37.67 -27.77
C PRO A 173 -18.44 -37.29 -27.34
N GLU A 174 -17.50 -37.34 -28.29
CA GLU A 174 -16.10 -36.97 -28.09
C GLU A 174 -15.94 -35.47 -27.81
N MET A 175 -16.60 -34.60 -28.59
CA MET A 175 -16.55 -33.15 -28.35
C MET A 175 -17.30 -32.75 -27.09
N ILE A 176 -18.45 -33.35 -26.80
CA ILE A 176 -19.20 -33.11 -25.56
C ILE A 176 -18.29 -33.38 -24.36
N LYS A 177 -17.61 -34.53 -24.34
CA LYS A 177 -16.66 -34.87 -23.27
C LYS A 177 -15.52 -33.86 -23.17
N LEU A 178 -14.95 -33.42 -24.29
CA LEU A 178 -13.88 -32.41 -24.28
C LEU A 178 -14.34 -31.07 -23.72
N VAL A 179 -15.58 -30.66 -24.00
CA VAL A 179 -16.17 -29.44 -23.44
C VAL A 179 -16.39 -29.59 -21.94
N GLU A 180 -16.87 -30.74 -21.47
CA GLU A 180 -17.04 -31.02 -20.04
C GLU A 180 -15.69 -31.01 -19.30
N ASP A 181 -14.69 -31.69 -19.85
CA ASP A 181 -13.32 -31.72 -19.32
C ASP A 181 -12.72 -30.30 -19.29
N PHE A 182 -12.97 -29.51 -20.35
CA PHE A 182 -12.54 -28.11 -20.41
C PHE A 182 -13.17 -27.27 -19.32
N GLN A 183 -14.49 -27.35 -19.12
CA GLN A 183 -15.21 -26.60 -18.08
C GLN A 183 -14.70 -26.95 -16.68
N LYS A 184 -14.43 -28.23 -16.43
CA LYS A 184 -13.87 -28.71 -15.17
C LYS A 184 -12.47 -28.12 -14.91
N GLU A 185 -11.58 -28.19 -15.90
CA GLU A 185 -10.21 -27.67 -15.78
C GLU A 185 -10.19 -26.14 -15.70
N ILE A 186 -11.10 -25.44 -16.39
CA ILE A 186 -11.32 -24.00 -16.23
C ILE A 186 -11.75 -23.66 -14.81
N SER A 187 -12.68 -24.41 -14.23
CA SER A 187 -13.14 -24.16 -12.86
C SER A 187 -11.99 -24.30 -11.85
N LEU A 188 -11.14 -25.32 -12.03
CA LEU A 188 -9.92 -25.50 -11.25
C LEU A 188 -8.94 -24.34 -11.44
N PHE A 189 -8.75 -23.89 -12.69
CA PHE A 189 -7.94 -22.72 -12.99
C PHE A 189 -8.44 -21.47 -12.28
N HIS A 190 -9.73 -21.14 -12.40
CA HIS A 190 -10.34 -19.98 -11.74
C HIS A 190 -10.16 -20.04 -10.23
N LYS A 191 -10.49 -21.18 -9.62
CA LYS A 191 -10.32 -21.38 -8.17
C LYS A 191 -8.88 -21.14 -7.75
N ARG A 192 -7.91 -21.74 -8.45
CA ARG A 192 -6.49 -21.65 -8.11
C ARG A 192 -5.95 -20.22 -8.21
N ILE A 193 -6.34 -19.50 -9.26
CA ILE A 193 -5.92 -18.10 -9.46
C ILE A 193 -6.57 -17.18 -8.42
N GLN A 194 -7.84 -17.40 -8.09
CA GLN A 194 -8.55 -16.62 -7.07
C GLN A 194 -7.97 -16.83 -5.68
N GLU A 195 -7.71 -18.07 -5.28
CA GLU A 195 -7.02 -18.38 -4.02
C GLU A 195 -5.70 -17.62 -3.93
N TYR A 196 -4.96 -17.56 -5.04
CA TYR A 196 -3.69 -16.83 -5.10
C TYR A 196 -3.86 -15.32 -4.91
N ILE A 197 -4.83 -14.72 -5.63
CA ILE A 197 -5.14 -13.28 -5.53
C ILE A 197 -5.54 -12.90 -4.10
N LEU A 198 -6.20 -13.81 -3.36
CA LEU A 198 -6.69 -13.58 -2.00
C LEU A 198 -5.68 -13.94 -0.89
N SER A 199 -4.63 -14.71 -1.20
CA SER A 199 -3.67 -15.24 -0.20
C SER A 199 -2.55 -14.28 0.21
N GLU A 200 -2.45 -13.09 -0.39
CA GLU A 200 -1.46 -12.02 -0.07
C GLU A 200 -2.13 -10.67 0.20
#